data_AF-A0A6S7IY79-F1
#
_entry.id   AF-A0A6S7IY79-F1
#
_cell.length_a   1.000
_cell.length_b   1.000
_cell.length_c   1.000
_cell.angle_alpha   90.00
_cell.angle_beta   90.00
_cell.angle_gamma   90.00
#
_symmetry.space_group_name_H-M   'P 1'
#
loop_
_entity.id
_entity.type
_entity.pdbx_description
1 polymer ?
#
loop_
_entity_poly.entity_id
_entity_poly.type
_entity_poly.pdbx_seq_one_letter_code
_entity_poly.pdbx_strand_id
1 'polypeptide(L)' 'MAAELKEMVRKQLLENINQGNVEEVRRILDVGQIKVDSLDENGMTPLMQAAYKGKHEICELLIERGADVNCNKHEHK' A
#
# COMPACT_ATOMS: atom_id res chain seq x y z
N MET A 1 20.56 -2.82 -5.49
CA MET A 1 19.74 -2.66 -6.71
C MET A 1 18.29 -3.11 -6.53
N ALA A 2 17.94 -4.40 -6.54
CA ALA A 2 16.51 -4.80 -6.52
C ALA A 2 15.76 -4.49 -5.20
N ALA A 3 16.44 -4.55 -4.05
CA ALA A 3 15.87 -4.21 -2.75
C ALA A 3 15.60 -2.69 -2.63
N GLU A 4 16.56 -1.86 -3.05
CA GLU A 4 16.41 -0.39 -3.05
C GLU A 4 15.26 0.07 -3.95
N LEU A 5 15.08 -0.57 -5.11
CA LEU A 5 13.96 -0.29 -6.01
C LEU A 5 12.62 -0.60 -5.34
N LYS A 6 12.49 -1.75 -4.66
CA LYS A 6 11.25 -2.10 -3.95
C LYS A 6 10.93 -1.13 -2.82
N GLU A 7 11.94 -0.74 -2.04
CA GLU A 7 11.77 0.27 -0.97
C GLU A 7 11.36 1.64 -1.53
N MET A 8 11.95 2.07 -2.65
CA MET A 8 11.56 3.31 -3.32
C MET A 8 10.10 3.27 -3.80
N VAL A 9 9.70 2.20 -4.50
CA VAL A 9 8.32 2.03 -5.01
C VAL A 9 7.32 1.98 -3.86
N ARG A 10 7.69 1.30 -2.77
CA ARG A 10 6.90 1.23 -1.55
C ARG A 10 6.70 2.62 -0.92
N LYS A 11 7.77 3.39 -0.75
CA LYS A 11 7.69 4.75 -0.23
C LYS A 11 6.79 5.63 -1.11
N GLN A 12 6.92 5.51 -2.43
CA GLN A 12 6.07 6.22 -3.37
C GLN A 12 4.59 5.83 -3.24
N LEU A 13 4.29 4.55 -3.04
CA LEU A 13 2.92 4.10 -2.78
C LEU A 13 2.34 4.78 -1.53
N LEU A 14 3.08 4.74 -0.41
CA LEU A 14 2.63 5.30 0.86
C LEU A 14 2.43 6.82 0.79
N GLU A 15 3.31 7.53 0.09
CA GLU A 15 3.18 8.96 -0.13
C GLU A 15 1.92 9.31 -0.93
N ASN A 16 1.63 8.56 -2.00
CA ASN A 16 0.40 8.77 -2.77
C ASN A 16 -0.86 8.42 -1.98
N ILE A 17 -0.81 7.41 -1.10
CA ILE A 17 -1.90 7.12 -0.15
C ILE A 17 -2.10 8.32 0.79
N ASN A 18 -1.03 8.88 1.36
CA ASN A 18 -1.11 10.06 2.22
C ASN A 18 -1.76 11.26 1.52
N GLN A 19 -1.34 11.51 0.28
CA GLN A 19 -1.85 12.62 -0.53
C GLN A 19 -3.28 12.37 -1.02
N GLY A 20 -3.74 11.11 -1.12
CA GLY A 20 -5.03 10.77 -1.71
C GLY A 20 -4.99 10.66 -3.23
N ASN A 21 -3.82 10.41 -3.82
CA ASN A 21 -3.64 10.33 -5.27
C ASN A 21 -4.03 8.93 -5.78
N VAL A 22 -5.33 8.71 -5.98
CA VAL A 22 -5.91 7.42 -6.42
C VAL A 22 -5.28 6.92 -7.72
N GLU A 23 -5.08 7.79 -8.70
CA GLU A 23 -4.58 7.41 -10.03
C GLU A 23 -3.14 6.91 -9.97
N GLU A 24 -2.29 7.53 -9.15
CA GLU A 24 -0.92 7.08 -9.00
C GLU A 24 -0.84 5.80 -8.15
N VAL A 25 -1.69 5.64 -7.14
CA VAL A 25 -1.84 4.36 -6.43
C VAL A 25 -2.21 3.25 -7.41
N ARG A 26 -3.20 3.49 -8.29
CA ARG A 26 -3.62 2.56 -9.34
C ARG A 26 -2.46 2.18 -10.24
N ARG A 27 -1.74 3.17 -10.76
CA ARG A 27 -0.58 2.98 -11.65
C ARG A 27 0.51 2.14 -10.98
N ILE A 28 0.85 2.42 -9.73
CA ILE A 28 1.88 1.68 -8.99
C ILE A 28 1.47 0.21 -8.81
N LEU A 29 0.21 -0.05 -8.47
CA LEU A 29 -0.32 -1.41 -8.31
C LEU A 29 -0.38 -2.17 -9.64
N ASP A 30 -0.75 -1.50 -10.74
CA ASP A 30 -0.83 -2.10 -12.09
C ASP A 30 0.54 -2.56 -12.62
N VAL A 31 1.60 -1.84 -12.24
CA VAL A 31 2.98 -2.22 -12.59
C VAL A 31 3.40 -3.52 -11.88
N GLY A 32 2.74 -3.91 -10.79
CA GLY A 32 2.92 -5.22 -10.14
C GLY A 32 4.28 -5.43 -9.45
N GLN A 33 5.06 -4.37 -9.23
CA GLN A 33 6.38 -4.46 -8.58
C GLN A 33 6.31 -4.75 -7.07
N ILE A 34 5.18 -4.42 -6.44
CA ILE A 34 4.92 -4.64 -5.01
C ILE A 34 3.61 -5.40 -4.82
N LYS A 35 3.53 -6.21 -3.76
CA LYS A 35 2.28 -6.89 -3.40
C LYS A 35 1.35 -5.90 -2.70
N VAL A 36 0.05 -6.00 -2.94
CA VAL A 36 -0.96 -5.12 -2.35
C VAL A 36 -0.95 -5.13 -0.81
N ASP A 37 -0.58 -6.26 -0.18
CA ASP A 37 -0.47 -6.40 1.28
C ASP A 37 0.97 -6.32 1.80
N SER A 38 1.88 -5.65 1.09
CA SER A 38 3.26 -5.50 1.58
C SER A 38 3.25 -4.65 2.86
N LEU A 39 3.98 -5.02 3.92
CA LEU A 39 3.97 -4.31 5.22
C LEU A 39 5.01 -3.21 5.30
N ASP A 40 4.62 -1.99 5.69
CA ASP A 40 5.54 -0.86 5.79
C ASP A 40 6.49 -0.97 6.98
N GLU A 41 7.33 0.05 7.17
CA GLU A 41 8.29 0.09 8.28
C GLU A 41 7.62 0.04 9.66
N ASN A 42 6.31 0.35 9.74
CA ASN A 42 5.50 0.25 10.95
C ASN A 42 4.68 -1.05 11.01
N GLY A 43 4.88 -1.96 10.05
CA GLY A 43 4.11 -3.20 9.93
C GLY A 43 2.69 -3.00 9.40
N MET A 44 2.37 -1.85 8.77
CA MET A 44 1.03 -1.59 8.24
C MET A 44 0.91 -2.00 6.77
N THR A 45 -0.21 -2.60 6.38
CA THR A 45 -0.55 -2.74 4.96
C THR A 45 -0.95 -1.39 4.36
N PRO A 46 -0.88 -1.22 3.02
CA PRO A 46 -1.44 -0.07 2.33
C PRO A 46 -2.90 0.19 2.69
N LEU A 47 -3.70 -0.87 2.86
CA LEU A 47 -5.10 -0.74 3.24
C LEU A 47 -5.26 -0.17 4.65
N MET A 48 -4.46 -0.61 5.62
CA MET A 48 -4.44 -0.03 6.96
C MET A 48 -4.09 1.46 6.93
N GLN A 49 -3.09 1.85 6.14
CA GLN A 49 -2.67 3.24 5.98
C GLN A 49 -3.79 4.11 5.38
N ALA A 50 -4.43 3.63 4.31
CA ALA A 50 -5.55 4.31 3.67
C ALA A 50 -6.74 4.46 4.61
N ALA A 51 -7.10 3.40 5.33
CA ALA A 51 -8.20 3.39 6.30
C ALA A 51 -7.94 4.34 7.46
N TYR A 52 -6.74 4.29 8.05
CA TYR A 52 -6.32 5.18 9.14
C TYR A 52 -6.41 6.66 8.74
N LYS A 53 -6.17 6.98 7.47
CA LYS A 53 -6.18 8.35 6.92
C LYS A 53 -7.52 8.76 6.30
N GLY A 54 -8.55 7.91 6.37
CA GLY A 54 -9.86 8.16 5.79
C GLY A 54 -9.88 8.26 4.26
N LYS A 55 -8.95 7.60 3.56
CA LYS A 55 -8.82 7.64 2.10
C LYS A 55 -9.75 6.61 1.44
N HIS A 56 -11.04 6.90 1.46
CA HIS A 56 -12.08 5.94 1.07
C HIS A 56 -11.90 5.34 -0.33
N GLU A 57 -11.71 6.17 -1.36
CA GLU A 57 -11.52 5.70 -2.75
C GLU A 57 -10.27 4.83 -2.91
N ILE A 58 -9.22 5.10 -2.12
CA ILE A 58 -8.01 4.28 -2.12
C ILE A 58 -8.25 2.95 -1.40
N CYS A 59 -9.05 2.93 -0.33
CA CYS A 59 -9.46 1.68 0.30
C CYS A 59 -10.21 0.78 -0.68
N GLU A 60 -11.20 1.33 -1.40
CA GLU A 60 -11.95 0.60 -2.43
C GLU A 60 -11.00 0.03 -3.49
N LEU A 61 -10.12 0.88 -4.05
CA LEU A 61 -9.12 0.44 -5.02
C LEU A 61 -8.26 -0.71 -4.48
N LEU A 62 -7.73 -0.60 -3.26
CA LEU A 62 -6.88 -1.66 -2.68
C LEU A 62 -7.66 -2.98 -2.50
N ILE A 63 -8.93 -2.91 -2.07
CA ILE A 63 -9.82 -4.07 -1.95
C ILE A 63 -10.10 -4.69 -3.32
N GLU A 64 -10.37 -3.89 -4.35
CA GLU A 64 -10.53 -4.35 -5.74
C GLU A 64 -9.27 -5.06 -6.25
N ARG A 65 -8.09 -4.67 -5.77
CA ARG A 65 -6.80 -5.32 -6.08
C ARG A 65 -6.49 -6.52 -5.18
N GLY A 66 -7.44 -6.96 -4.37
CA GLY A 66 -7.34 -8.16 -3.54
C GLY A 66 -6.57 -7.96 -2.23
N ALA A 67 -6.52 -6.74 -1.70
CA ALA A 67 -6.00 -6.51 -0.35
C ALA A 67 -6.80 -7.29 0.69
N ASP A 68 -6.11 -7.96 1.61
CA ASP A 68 -6.75 -8.64 2.72
C ASP A 68 -7.22 -7.64 3.77
N VAL A 69 -8.54 -7.45 3.83
CA VAL A 69 -9.23 -6.57 4.80
C VAL A 69 -9.01 -6.99 6.25
N ASN A 70 -8.68 -8.26 6.49
CA ASN A 70 -8.43 -8.81 7.81
C ASN A 70 -6.94 -9.04 8.09
N CYS A 71 -6.05 -8.49 7.25
CA CYS A 71 -4.62 -8.64 7.45
C CYS A 71 -4.27 -8.15 8.86
N ASN A 72 -3.67 -9.02 9.66
CA ASN A 72 -3.27 -8.74 11.04
C ASN A 72 -1.79 -9.08 11.25
N LYS A 73 -1.02 -9.09 10.16
CA LYS A 73 0.41 -9.41 10.21
C LYS A 73 1.16 -8.32 10.96
N HIS A 74 1.36 -8.55 12.24
CA HIS A 74 2.41 -7.90 13.00
C HIS A 74 3.69 -8.71 12.76
N GLU A 75 4.69 -8.14 12.08
CA GLU A 75 6.05 -8.65 12.19
C GLU A 75 6.55 -8.31 13.60
N HIS A 76 6.11 -9.07 14.60
CA HIS A 76 6.86 -9.21 15.84
C HIS A 76 8.09 -10.05 15.51
N LYS A 77 9.23 -9.40 15.33
CA LYS A 77 10.54 -10.02 15.53
C LYS A 77 11.05 -9.65 16.91
#